data_AF-A0A7C4RBP7-F1
#
_entry.id   AF-A0A7C4RBP7-F1
#
_cell.length_a   1.000
_cell.length_b   1.000
_cell.length_c   1.000
_cell.angle_alpha   90.00
_cell.angle_beta   90.00
_cell.angle_gamma   90.00
#
_symmetry.space_group_name_H-M   'P 1'
#
loop_
_entity.id
_entity.type
_entity.pdbx_description
1 polymer ?
#
loop_
_entity_poly.entity_id
_entity_poly.type
_entity_poly.pdbx_seq_one_letter_code
_entity_poly.pdbx_strand_id
1 'polypeptide(L)' 'MSGEDLPKDIELTRMDNIGRVFKCKYCGAVFVGLSDAKRHSERPDPQCLSLRKKERAYG' A
#
# COMPACT_ATOMS: atom_id res chain seq x y z
N MET A 1 -7.10 -19.70 -11.22
CA MET A 1 -7.01 -19.20 -9.83
C MET A 1 -5.96 -18.11 -9.81
N SER A 2 -6.35 -16.84 -9.73
CA SER A 2 -5.40 -15.75 -9.52
C SER A 2 -6.06 -14.72 -8.61
N GLY A 3 -6.20 -15.10 -7.33
CA GLY A 3 -6.36 -14.11 -6.28
C GLY A 3 -5.04 -13.39 -6.21
N GLU A 4 -5.00 -12.15 -6.70
CA GLU A 4 -3.84 -11.29 -6.53
C GLU A 4 -3.66 -11.08 -5.04
N ASP A 5 -2.68 -11.76 -4.46
CA ASP A 5 -2.36 -11.65 -3.03
C ASP A 5 -1.83 -10.23 -2.77
N LEU A 6 -2.75 -9.33 -2.46
CA LEU A 6 -2.49 -7.93 -2.20
C LEU A 6 -2.03 -7.79 -0.75
N PRO A 7 -0.92 -7.07 -0.49
CA PRO A 7 -0.47 -6.89 0.88
C PRO A 7 -1.54 -6.17 1.71
N LYS A 8 -1.71 -6.56 2.97
CA LYS A 8 -2.71 -5.97 3.90
C LYS A 8 -2.55 -4.47 4.15
N ASP A 9 -1.38 -3.95 3.80
CA ASP A 9 -0.99 -2.56 3.96
C ASP A 9 -1.29 -1.71 2.69
N ILE A 10 -1.77 -2.36 1.61
CA ILE A 10 -2.05 -1.77 0.30
C ILE A 10 -3.51 -1.98 -0.08
N GLU A 11 -4.15 -0.96 -0.64
CA GLU A 11 -5.52 -0.96 -1.10
C GLU A 11 -5.59 -0.65 -2.60
N LEU A 12 -6.39 -1.39 -3.37
CA LEU A 12 -6.63 -1.09 -4.78
C LEU A 12 -7.64 0.06 -4.88
N THR A 13 -7.22 1.19 -5.41
CA THR A 13 -8.01 2.41 -5.64
C THR A 13 -8.11 2.67 -7.15
N ARG A 14 -9.13 3.43 -7.57
CA ARG A 14 -9.24 3.92 -8.94
C ARG A 14 -9.06 5.44 -8.95
N MET A 15 -8.14 5.93 -9.78
CA MET A 15 -7.94 7.36 -10.05
C MET A 15 -8.43 7.70 -11.45
N ASP A 16 -9.10 8.84 -11.62
CA ASP A 16 -9.73 9.21 -12.89
C ASP A 16 -8.74 9.35 -14.06
N ASN A 17 -7.52 9.82 -13.79
CA ASN A 17 -6.50 10.07 -14.83
C ASN A 17 -5.60 8.86 -15.14
N ILE A 18 -5.54 7.86 -14.24
CA ILE A 18 -4.55 6.76 -14.31
C ILE A 18 -5.24 5.39 -14.42
N GLY A 19 -6.46 5.26 -13.87
CA GLY A 19 -7.16 4.00 -13.74
C GLY A 19 -6.91 3.32 -12.40
N ARG A 20 -6.79 1.99 -12.39
CA ARG A 20 -6.57 1.22 -11.17
C ARG A 20 -5.13 1.39 -10.67
N VAL A 21 -4.98 1.75 -9.41
CA VAL A 21 -3.72 2.02 -8.72
C VAL A 21 -3.74 1.40 -7.34
N PHE A 22 -2.58 1.08 -6.80
CA PHE A 22 -2.39 0.49 -5.49
C PHE A 22 -1.94 1.59 -4.52
N LYS A 23 -2.70 1.84 -3.47
CA LYS A 23 -2.43 2.91 -2.50
C LYS A 23 -2.07 2.30 -1.15
N CYS A 24 -0.98 2.73 -0.53
CA CYS A 24 -0.68 2.35 0.85
C CYS A 24 -1.59 3.12 1.81
N LYS A 25 -2.27 2.40 2.71
CA LYS A 25 -3.19 3.01 3.69
C LYS A 25 -2.48 3.81 4.79
N TYR A 26 -1.18 3.55 5.01
CA TYR A 26 -0.39 4.23 6.03
C TYR A 26 0.20 5.53 5.50
N CYS A 27 1.09 5.44 4.49
CA CYS A 27 1.80 6.61 3.98
C CYS A 27 1.06 7.33 2.84
N GLY A 28 0.00 6.73 2.29
CA GLY A 28 -0.73 7.29 1.17
C GLY A 28 -0.04 7.15 -0.19
N ALA A 29 1.13 6.49 -0.26
CA ALA A 29 1.87 6.31 -1.51
C ALA A 29 1.04 5.54 -2.55
N VAL A 30 1.10 5.98 -3.80
CA VAL A 30 0.33 5.42 -4.92
C VAL A 30 1.28 4.76 -5.91
N PHE A 31 0.97 3.52 -6.27
CA PHE A 31 1.74 2.69 -7.17
C PHE A 31 0.83 2.24 -8.31
N VAL A 32 1.30 2.36 -9.56
CA VAL A 32 0.54 1.89 -10.73
C VAL A 32 0.66 0.37 -10.94
N GLY A 33 1.65 -0.25 -10.31
CA GLY A 33 1.94 -1.69 -10.42
C GLY A 33 1.86 -2.43 -9.09
N LEU A 34 1.37 -3.66 -9.14
CA LEU A 34 1.32 -4.56 -7.97
C LEU A 34 2.73 -4.86 -7.44
N SER A 35 3.71 -5.01 -8.32
CA SER A 35 5.10 -5.29 -7.97
C SER A 35 5.72 -4.18 -7.10
N ASP A 36 5.47 -2.92 -7.43
CA ASP A 36 5.94 -1.77 -6.65
C ASP A 36 5.25 -1.69 -5.29
N ALA A 37 3.94 -1.94 -5.27
CA ALA A 37 3.18 -1.97 -4.02
C ALA A 37 3.62 -3.12 -3.10
N LYS A 38 3.91 -4.31 -3.67
CA LYS A 38 4.47 -5.44 -2.92
C LYS A 38 5.84 -5.10 -2.35
N ARG A 39 6.74 -4.54 -3.17
CA ARG A 39 8.06 -4.08 -2.73
C ARG A 39 7.97 -3.05 -1.61
N HIS A 40 7.03 -2.11 -1.71
CA HIS A 40 6.79 -1.13 -0.65
C HIS A 40 6.27 -1.81 0.63
N SER A 41 5.40 -2.81 0.52
CA SER A 41 4.93 -3.54 1.70
C SER A 41 6.03 -4.38 2.38
N GLU A 42 6.95 -4.95 1.61
CA GLU A 42 8.10 -5.70 2.11
C GLU A 42 9.20 -4.79 2.67
N ARG A 43 9.43 -3.65 2.02
CA ARG A 43 10.44 -2.65 2.38
C ARG A 43 9.83 -1.25 2.45
N PRO A 44 8.99 -0.98 3.46
CA PRO A 44 8.33 0.31 3.61
C PRO A 44 9.31 1.40 4.01
N ASP A 45 9.08 2.60 3.49
CA ASP A 45 9.82 3.80 3.86
C ASP A 45 9.75 4.07 5.37
N PRO A 46 10.75 4.77 5.96
CA PRO A 46 10.78 5.08 7.39
C PRO A 46 9.51 5.77 7.88
N GLN A 47 8.93 6.63 7.04
CA GLN A 47 7.66 7.31 7.31
C GLN A 47 6.49 6.33 7.36
N CYS A 48 6.40 5.41 6.39
CA CYS A 48 5.37 4.37 6.36
C CYS A 48 5.48 3.44 7.58
N LEU A 49 6.70 3.00 7.92
CA LEU A 49 6.98 2.20 9.13
C LEU A 49 6.52 2.90 10.41
N SER A 50 6.78 4.20 10.53
CA SER A 50 6.38 4.98 11.70
C SER A 50 4.86 5.07 11.83
N LEU A 51 4.17 5.30 10.71
CA LEU A 51 2.70 5.35 10.66
C LEU A 51 2.08 3.99 10.96
N ARG A 52 2.65 2.91 10.41
CA ARG A 52 2.22 1.52 10.66
C ARG A 52 2.39 1.11 12.12
N LYS A 53 3.46 1.58 12.79
CA LYS A 53 3.67 1.36 14.23
C LYS A 53 2.69 2.17 15.08
N LYS A 54 2.36 3.40 14.67
CA LYS A 54 1.39 4.25 15.39
C LYS A 54 -0.02 3.66 15.40
N GLU A 55 -0.48 3.12 14.27
CA GLU A 55 -1.80 2.45 14.22
C GLU A 55 -1.90 1.27 15.19
N ARG A 56 -0.83 0.51 15.40
CA ARG A 56 -0.82 -0.62 16.35
C ARG A 56 -0.78 -0.22 17.81
N ALA A 57 -0.41 1.02 18.12
CA ALA A 57 -0.26 1.49 19.49
C ALA A 57 -1.57 2.06 20.09
N TYR A 58 -2.60 2.26 19.25
CA TYR A 58 -3.85 2.93 19.63
C TYR A 58 -5.12 2.17 19.23
N GLY A 59 -4.98 0.95 18.70
CA GLY A 59 -6.09 0.07 18.27
C GLY A 59 -6.25 -1.15 19.17
#